data_AF-S6UHG8-F1
#
_entry.id   AF-S6UHG8-F1
#
_cell.length_a   1.000
_cell.length_b   1.000
_cell.length_c   1.000
_cell.angle_alpha   90.00
_cell.angle_beta   90.00
_cell.angle_gamma   90.00
#
_symmetry.space_group_name_H-M   'P 1'
#
loop_
_entity.id
_entity.type
_entity.pdbx_description
1 polymer ?
#
loop_
_entity_poly.entity_id
_entity_poly.type
_entity_poly.pdbx_seq_one_letter_code
_entity_poly.pdbx_strand_id
1 'polypeptide(L)'
;VDARANPQQKALLSKLSPEQVTSTELAGEPIQQVLSNAPGNDQAFGGVKVMTENGWFAARPSGTEDIYKIYAESFVSEDHLKRLVAEAQVLVDGAISPK
;
A
#
# COMPACT_ATOMS: atom_id res chain seq x y z
N VAL A 1 -2.40 1.18 10.55
CA VAL A 1 -1.18 1.88 11.01
C VAL A 1 -1.12 3.23 10.32
N ASP A 2 -0.65 4.25 11.02
CA ASP A 2 -0.49 5.60 10.50
C ASP A 2 0.99 5.89 10.26
N ALA A 3 1.32 6.41 9.08
CA ALA A 3 2.69 6.69 8.67
C ALA A 3 2.79 8.13 8.16
N ARG A 4 3.89 8.82 8.47
CA ARG A 4 4.06 10.24 8.12
C ARG A 4 4.19 10.41 6.61
N ALA A 5 3.46 11.39 6.07
CA ALA A 5 3.62 11.81 4.69
C ALA A 5 3.31 13.29 4.55
N ASN A 6 4.27 14.05 4.02
CA ASN A 6 4.06 15.45 3.70
C ASN A 6 3.06 15.62 2.53
N PRO A 7 2.58 16.84 2.25
CA PRO A 7 1.61 17.06 1.17
C PRO A 7 2.03 16.56 -0.22
N GLN A 8 3.32 16.60 -0.55
CA GLN A 8 3.84 16.10 -1.83
C GLN A 8 3.77 14.58 -1.89
N GLN A 9 4.20 13.89 -0.83
CA GLN A 9 4.13 12.44 -0.69
C GLN A 9 2.68 11.94 -0.74
N LYS A 10 1.75 12.65 -0.08
CA LYS A 10 0.31 12.35 -0.14
C LYS A 10 -0.25 12.48 -1.56
N ALA A 11 0.18 13.49 -2.30
CA ALA A 11 -0.23 13.70 -3.69
C ALA A 11 0.34 12.64 -4.65
N LEU A 12 1.53 12.12 -4.36
CA LEU A 12 2.09 10.98 -5.09
C LEU A 12 1.31 9.70 -4.77
N LEU A 13 1.02 9.42 -3.50
CA LEU A 13 0.24 8.25 -3.09
C LEU A 13 -1.16 8.23 -3.73
N SER A 14 -1.84 9.37 -3.79
CA SER A 14 -3.19 9.44 -4.36
C SER A 14 -3.24 9.15 -5.86
N LYS A 15 -2.09 9.22 -6.55
CA LYS A 15 -1.93 8.98 -7.99
C LYS A 15 -1.06 7.76 -8.29
N LEU A 16 -0.71 6.97 -7.27
CA LEU A 16 0.21 5.87 -7.42
C LEU A 16 -0.37 4.81 -8.36
N SER A 17 0.34 4.52 -9.45
CA SER A 17 -0.06 3.47 -10.39
C SER A 17 0.55 2.10 -10.02
N PRO A 18 -0.07 0.98 -10.42
CA PRO A 18 0.46 -0.35 -10.16
C PRO A 18 1.89 -0.56 -10.65
N GLU A 19 2.24 0.06 -11.78
CA GLU A 19 3.57 -0.03 -12.41
C GLU A 19 4.69 0.59 -11.57
N GLN A 20 4.34 1.48 -10.64
CA GLN A 20 5.30 2.09 -9.72
C GLN A 20 5.63 1.19 -8.52
N VAL A 21 4.89 0.11 -8.31
CA VAL A 21 5.20 -0.92 -7.31
C VAL A 21 6.12 -1.95 -7.96
N THR A 22 7.43 -1.80 -7.72
CA THR A 22 8.45 -2.67 -8.33
C THR A 22 8.74 -3.95 -7.56
N SER A 23 8.27 -4.05 -6.30
CA SER A 23 8.41 -5.27 -5.52
C SER A 23 7.62 -6.40 -6.16
N THR A 24 8.20 -7.60 -6.17
CA THR A 24 7.54 -8.83 -6.64
C THR A 24 7.03 -9.71 -5.51
N GLU A 25 7.43 -9.40 -4.28
CA GLU A 25 7.10 -10.14 -3.07
C GLU A 25 6.64 -9.20 -1.96
N LEU A 26 5.84 -9.74 -1.05
CA LEU A 26 5.36 -9.08 0.16
C LEU A 26 5.20 -10.13 1.27
N ALA A 27 5.82 -9.89 2.42
CA ALA A 27 5.85 -10.80 3.57
C ALA A 27 6.39 -12.22 3.26
N GLY A 28 7.23 -12.35 2.23
CA GLY A 28 7.77 -13.62 1.75
C GLY A 28 6.86 -14.38 0.79
N GLU A 29 5.77 -13.76 0.32
CA GLU A 29 4.85 -14.33 -0.66
C GLU A 29 4.91 -13.55 -1.99
N PRO A 30 4.73 -14.21 -3.15
CA PRO A 30 4.64 -13.53 -4.42
C PRO A 30 3.41 -12.60 -4.47
N ILE A 31 3.60 -11.39 -4.97
CA ILE A 31 2.51 -10.46 -5.22
C ILE A 31 1.67 -10.99 -6.39
N GLN A 32 0.38 -11.19 -6.15
CA GLN A 32 -0.58 -11.65 -7.15
C GLN A 32 -1.24 -10.48 -7.88
N GLN A 33 -1.53 -9.39 -7.17
CA GLN A 33 -2.24 -8.24 -7.73
C GLN A 33 -1.78 -6.94 -7.09
N VAL A 34 -1.69 -5.89 -7.90
CA VAL A 34 -1.53 -4.49 -7.48
C VAL A 34 -2.63 -3.68 -8.13
N LEU A 35 -3.42 -2.97 -7.33
CA LEU A 35 -4.62 -2.26 -7.75
C LEU A 35 -4.58 -0.81 -7.27
N SER A 36 -4.82 0.13 -8.18
CA SER A 36 -5.11 1.55 -7.88
C SER A 36 -6.61 1.88 -8.04
N ASN A 37 -7.37 0.98 -8.65
CA ASN A 37 -8.78 1.13 -9.01
C ASN A 37 -9.59 -0.08 -8.54
N ALA A 38 -10.87 0.15 -8.23
CA ALA A 38 -11.77 -0.90 -7.80
C ALA A 38 -12.16 -1.81 -8.96
N PRO A 39 -12.00 -3.15 -8.86
CA PRO A 39 -12.27 -4.05 -9.97
C PRO A 39 -13.75 -4.10 -10.39
N GLY A 40 -14.69 -3.68 -9.51
CA GLY A 40 -16.12 -3.72 -9.79
C GLY A 40 -16.67 -2.51 -10.56
N ASN A 41 -15.99 -1.37 -10.55
CA ASN A 41 -16.50 -0.13 -11.17
C ASN A 41 -15.39 0.81 -11.70
N ASP A 42 -14.15 0.37 -11.68
CA ASP A 42 -12.96 1.07 -12.13
C ASP A 42 -12.70 2.44 -11.45
N GLN A 43 -13.34 2.71 -10.31
CA GLN A 43 -13.11 3.93 -9.57
C GLN A 43 -11.78 3.89 -8.83
N ALA A 44 -10.99 4.96 -8.98
CA ALA A 44 -9.72 5.10 -8.28
C ALA A 44 -9.92 5.13 -6.75
N PHE A 45 -9.08 4.40 -6.01
CA PHE A 45 -9.12 4.41 -4.55
C PHE A 45 -8.53 5.69 -3.94
N GLY A 46 -7.73 6.42 -4.72
CA GLY A 46 -6.83 7.45 -4.23
C GLY A 46 -5.72 6.84 -3.37
N GLY A 47 -5.08 5.79 -3.87
CA GLY A 47 -4.09 4.98 -3.13
C GLY A 47 -3.80 3.67 -3.86
N VAL A 48 -3.16 2.72 -3.17
CA VAL A 48 -2.80 1.41 -3.72
C VAL A 48 -3.27 0.28 -2.81
N LYS A 49 -3.62 -0.86 -3.41
CA LYS A 49 -3.83 -2.14 -2.74
C LYS A 49 -2.92 -3.19 -3.37
N VAL A 50 -2.21 -3.95 -2.54
CA VAL A 50 -1.32 -5.05 -2.96
C VAL A 50 -1.79 -6.33 -2.29
N MET A 51 -1.87 -7.40 -3.06
CA MET A 51 -2.41 -8.69 -2.63
C MET A 51 -1.44 -9.82 -2.91
N THR A 52 -1.35 -10.74 -1.96
CA THR A 52 -0.66 -12.04 -2.02
C THR A 52 -1.71 -13.14 -1.82
N GLU A 53 -1.29 -14.40 -1.79
CA GLU A 53 -2.20 -15.51 -1.51
C GLU A 53 -2.78 -15.41 -0.08
N ASN A 54 -1.95 -15.15 0.93
CA ASN A 54 -2.36 -15.21 2.33
C ASN A 54 -2.43 -13.86 3.06
N GLY A 55 -2.42 -12.75 2.31
CA GLY A 55 -2.62 -11.43 2.90
C GLY A 55 -2.64 -10.30 1.90
N TRP A 56 -2.95 -9.12 2.40
CA TRP A 56 -2.99 -7.91 1.60
C TRP A 56 -2.73 -6.67 2.45
N PHE A 57 -2.34 -5.58 1.80
CA PHE A 57 -2.43 -4.24 2.38
C PHE A 57 -3.06 -3.24 1.41
N ALA A 58 -3.62 -2.17 1.95
CA ALA A 58 -4.04 -0.98 1.22
C ALA A 58 -3.51 0.28 1.90
N ALA A 59 -2.98 1.21 1.11
CA ALA A 59 -2.44 2.47 1.58
C ALA A 59 -3.19 3.65 0.95
N ARG A 60 -3.63 4.60 1.76
CA ARG A 60 -4.36 5.81 1.32
C ARG A 60 -3.91 7.04 2.11
N PRO A 61 -3.76 8.22 1.47
CA PRO A 61 -3.39 9.44 2.17
C PRO A 61 -4.55 9.90 3.07
N SER A 62 -4.24 10.43 4.25
CA SER A 62 -5.24 11.05 5.11
C SER A 62 -5.76 12.35 4.50
N GLY A 63 -7.07 12.62 4.60
CA GLY A 63 -7.67 13.85 4.11
C GLY A 63 -7.36 15.08 4.97
N THR A 64 -6.99 14.88 6.24
CA THR A 64 -6.92 15.95 7.25
C THR A 64 -5.53 16.14 7.85
N GLU A 65 -4.71 15.10 7.85
CA GLU A 65 -3.41 15.07 8.56
C GLU A 65 -2.27 14.75 7.60
N ASP A 66 -1.04 15.14 7.95
CA ASP A 66 0.18 14.84 7.18
C ASP A 66 0.68 13.40 7.42
N ILE A 67 -0.24 12.47 7.17
CA ILE A 67 -0.05 11.03 7.25
C ILE A 67 -0.72 10.33 6.08
N TYR A 68 -0.35 9.07 5.87
CA TYR A 68 -1.16 8.08 5.16
C TYR A 68 -1.48 6.91 6.09
N LYS A 69 -2.54 6.17 5.75
CA LYS A 69 -3.03 5.03 6.53
C LYS A 69 -2.77 3.74 5.77
N ILE A 70 -2.26 2.75 6.49
CA ILE A 70 -2.10 1.37 6.03
C ILE A 70 -3.15 0.51 6.72
N TYR A 71 -3.94 -0.16 5.91
CA TYR A 71 -4.84 -1.24 6.29
C TYR A 71 -4.20 -2.54 5.81
N ALA A 72 -4.18 -3.57 6.64
CA ALA A 72 -3.61 -4.86 6.27
C ALA A 72 -4.37 -5.98 6.95
N GLU A 73 -4.35 -7.15 6.33
CA GLU A 73 -4.94 -8.37 6.85
C GLU A 73 -4.06 -9.55 6.46
N SER A 74 -3.95 -10.50 7.39
CA SER A 74 -3.29 -11.78 7.15
C SER A 74 -4.22 -12.93 7.48
N PHE A 75 -4.15 -13.97 6.66
CA PHE A 75 -4.83 -15.25 6.88
C PHE A 75 -3.92 -16.31 7.52
N VAL A 76 -2.68 -15.97 7.87
CA VAL A 76 -1.68 -16.91 8.42
C VAL A 76 -1.52 -16.74 9.93
N SER A 77 -1.06 -15.56 10.37
CA SER A 77 -0.79 -15.29 11.78
C SER A 77 -0.59 -13.80 12.05
N GLU A 78 -0.56 -13.43 13.34
CA GLU A 78 -0.24 -12.06 13.76
C GLU A 78 1.19 -11.64 13.36
N ASP A 79 2.16 -12.56 13.41
CA ASP A 79 3.54 -12.28 12.98
C ASP A 79 3.65 -12.07 11.47
N HIS A 80 2.80 -12.76 10.69
CA HIS A 80 2.67 -12.49 9.28
C HIS A 80 2.04 -11.10 9.02
N LEU A 81 0.99 -10.73 9.77
CA LEU A 81 0.41 -9.39 9.71
C LEU A 81 1.43 -8.28 10.05
N LYS A 82 2.26 -8.48 11.07
CA LYS A 82 3.33 -7.52 11.43
C LYS A 82 4.32 -7.34 10.29
N ARG A 83 4.73 -8.43 9.63
CA ARG A 83 5.60 -8.38 8.44
C ARG A 83 4.93 -7.65 7.27
N LEU A 84 3.66 -7.97 6.98
CA LEU A 84 2.86 -7.29 5.96
C LEU A 84 2.85 -5.77 6.18
N VAL A 85 2.56 -5.32 7.40
CA VAL A 85 2.50 -3.89 7.72
C VAL A 85 3.86 -3.21 7.58
N ALA A 86 4.94 -3.85 8.07
CA ALA A 86 6.28 -3.30 7.99
C ALA A 86 6.76 -3.16 6.54
N GLU A 87 6.61 -4.21 5.74
CA GLU A 87 7.01 -4.19 4.33
C GLU A 87 6.11 -3.29 3.48
N ALA A 88 4.81 -3.23 3.78
CA ALA A 88 3.89 -2.29 3.15
C ALA A 88 4.33 -0.84 3.35
N GLN A 89 4.76 -0.48 4.56
CA GLN A 89 5.27 0.87 4.82
C GLN A 89 6.52 1.16 4.00
N VAL A 90 7.50 0.26 3.99
CA VAL A 90 8.73 0.41 3.19
C VAL A 90 8.43 0.57 1.70
N LEU A 91 7.52 -0.26 1.17
CA LEU A 91 7.12 -0.22 -0.24
C LEU A 91 6.47 1.12 -0.58
N VAL A 92 5.52 1.58 0.23
CA VAL A 92 4.81 2.85 0.00
C VAL A 92 5.78 4.02 0.12
N ASP A 93 6.62 4.06 1.15
CA ASP A 93 7.61 5.12 1.36
C ASP A 93 8.59 5.20 0.17
N GLY A 94 9.06 4.06 -0.34
CA GLY A 94 9.90 4.01 -1.53
C GLY A 94 9.20 4.52 -2.79
N ALA A 95 7.91 4.24 -2.96
CA ALA A 95 7.13 4.65 -4.12
C ALA A 95 6.79 6.15 -4.13
N ILE A 96 6.72 6.80 -2.96
CA ILE A 96 6.32 8.21 -2.81
C ILE A 96 7.48 9.13 -2.42
N SER A 97 8.71 8.60 -2.36
CA SER A 97 9.91 9.40 -2.15
C SER A 97 10.31 10.15 -3.44
N PRO A 98 10.80 11.40 -3.34
CA PRO A 98 11.37 12.10 -4.50
C PRO A 98 12.52 11.28 -5.07
N LYS A 99 12.57 11.14 -6.40
CA LYS A 99 13.73 10.59 -7.11
C LYS A 99 14.84 11.63 -7.23
#